data_AF-A0A948ID60-F1
#
_entry.id   AF-A0A948ID60-F1
#
_cell.length_a   1.000
_cell.length_b   1.000
_cell.length_c   1.000
_cell.angle_alpha   90.00
_cell.angle_beta   90.00
_cell.angle_gamma   90.00
#
_symmetry.space_group_name_H-M   'P 1'
#
loop_
_entity.id
_entity.type
_entity.pdbx_description
1 polymer ?
#
loop_
_entity_poly.entity_id
_entity_poly.type
_entity_poly.pdbx_seq_one_letter_code
_entity_poly.pdbx_strand_id
1 'polypeptide(L)' 'MLGINTNVASLTAQKNLSGSGMGLNNAIARLSSGLRVNSAKDDAAGLAIAERMQAQIKGYDVAARNANDGISL' A
#
# COMPACT_ATOMS: atom_id res chain seq x y z
N MET A 1 45.03 14.61 -3.93
CA MET A 1 44.22 15.02 -2.77
C MET A 1 42.79 14.54 -2.96
N LEU A 2 42.44 13.39 -2.38
CA LEU A 2 41.05 12.95 -2.25
C LEU A 2 40.56 13.41 -0.87
N GLY A 3 39.55 14.28 -0.83
CA GLY A 3 38.69 14.35 0.36
C GLY A 3 38.79 15.56 1.30
N ILE A 4 39.18 16.75 0.84
CA ILE A 4 38.93 17.98 1.64
C ILE A 4 37.55 18.58 1.34
N ASN A 5 37.07 18.50 0.09
CA ASN A 5 35.79 19.13 -0.32
C ASN A 5 34.60 18.16 -0.47
N THR A 6 34.82 16.84 -0.44
CA THR A 6 33.73 15.85 -0.53
C THR A 6 33.97 14.75 0.48
N ASN A 7 33.22 14.78 1.58
CA ASN A 7 33.23 13.72 2.58
C ASN A 7 32.39 12.54 2.09
N VAL A 8 33.05 11.58 1.45
CA VAL A 8 32.41 10.38 0.88
C VAL A 8 31.70 9.55 1.95
N ALA A 9 32.22 9.52 3.19
CA ALA A 9 31.57 8.84 4.30
C ALA A 9 30.25 9.53 4.70
N SER A 10 30.23 10.86 4.80
CA SER A 10 29.01 11.64 5.04
C SER A 10 28.00 11.51 3.91
N LEU A 11 28.45 11.49 2.65
CA LEU A 11 27.57 11.30 1.49
C LEU A 11 26.94 9.90 1.50
N THR A 12 27.71 8.88 1.84
CA THR A 12 27.21 7.50 1.97
C THR A 12 26.23 7.39 3.14
N ALA A 13 26.52 8.02 4.28
CA ALA A 13 25.62 8.08 5.41
C ALA A 13 24.31 8.79 5.07
N GLN A 14 24.36 9.93 4.35
CA GLN A 14 23.15 10.62 3.87
C GLN A 14 22.34 9.78 2.88
N LYS A 15 23.00 9.06 1.97
CA LYS A 15 22.33 8.16 1.02
C LYS A 15 21.61 7.02 1.74
N ASN A 16 22.28 6.40 2.72
CA ASN A 16 21.68 5.36 3.56
C ASN A 16 20.54 5.92 4.42
N LEU A 17 20.70 7.11 5.00
CA LEU A 17 19.65 7.79 5.77
C LEU A 17 18.43 8.09 4.89
N SER A 18 18.63 8.58 3.66
CA SER A 18 17.56 8.82 2.70
C SER A 18 16.83 7.52 2.34
N GLY A 19 17.57 6.43 2.11
CA GLY A 19 17.00 5.09 1.90
C GLY A 19 16.16 4.61 3.09
N SER A 20 16.70 4.70 4.30
CA SER A 20 16.00 4.33 5.54
C SER A 20 14.76 5.20 5.79
N GLY A 21 14.83 6.50 5.48
CA GLY A 21 13.71 7.43 5.60
C GLY A 21 12.56 7.10 4.64
N MET A 22 12.87 6.70 3.40
CA MET A 22 11.85 6.20 2.46
C MET A 22 11.20 4.90 2.96
N GLY A 23 11.99 3.97 3.49
CA GLY A 23 11.49 2.72 4.08
C GLY A 23 10.56 2.98 5.28
N LEU A 24 10.93 3.92 6.15
CA LEU A 24 10.11 4.34 7.29
C LEU A 24 8.79 4.97 6.83
N ASN A 25 8.81 5.87 5.85
CA ASN A 25 7.58 6.49 5.32
C ASN A 25 6.61 5.44 4.74
N ASN A 26 7.13 4.44 4.02
CA ASN A 26 6.31 3.34 3.51
C ASN A 26 5.73 2.49 4.66
N ALA A 27 6.52 2.19 5.69
CA ALA A 27 6.04 1.46 6.86
C ALA A 27 4.93 2.23 7.59
N ILE A 28 5.09 3.54 7.77
CA ILE A 28 4.08 4.42 8.37
C ILE A 28 2.81 4.45 7.52
N ALA A 29 2.92 4.55 6.19
CA ALA A 29 1.77 4.56 5.30
C ALA A 29 0.97 3.25 5.35
N ARG A 30 1.66 2.09 5.44
CA ARG A 30 1.02 0.78 5.62
C ARG A 30 0.39 0.63 7.01
N LEU A 31 1.05 1.14 8.05
CA LEU A 31 0.50 1.15 9.40
C LEU A 31 -0.77 2.01 9.51
N SER A 32 -0.74 3.21 8.92
CA SER A 32 -1.85 4.15 8.94
C SER A 32 -3.06 3.67 8.13
N SER A 33 -2.84 2.98 7.01
CA SER A 33 -3.93 2.42 6.19
C SER A 33 -4.39 1.05 6.70
N GLY A 34 -3.55 0.32 7.44
CA GLY A 34 -3.76 -1.09 7.77
C GLY A 34 -3.67 -2.03 6.55
N LEU A 35 -3.41 -1.48 5.35
CA LEU A 35 -3.37 -2.22 4.10
C LEU A 35 -1.93 -2.53 3.71
N ARG A 36 -1.65 -3.80 3.43
CA ARG A 36 -0.32 -4.23 2.95
C ARG A 36 0.06 -3.63 1.61
N VAL A 37 -0.92 -3.33 0.74
CA VAL A 37 -0.75 -2.70 -0.57
C VAL A 37 -1.51 -1.39 -0.50
N ASN A 38 -0.77 -0.28 -0.38
CA ASN A 38 -1.37 1.06 -0.23
C ASN A 38 -1.32 1.87 -1.54
N SER A 39 -0.77 1.30 -2.61
CA SER A 39 -0.59 1.97 -3.90
C SER A 39 -0.59 0.96 -5.05
N ALA A 40 -1.25 1.30 -6.16
CA ALA A 40 -1.18 0.57 -7.43
C ALA A 40 0.26 0.49 -7.98
N LYS A 41 1.17 1.35 -7.49
CA LYS A 41 2.59 1.35 -7.84
C LYS A 41 3.35 0.19 -7.19
N ASP A 42 2.91 -0.28 -6.01
CA ASP A 42 3.58 -1.33 -5.26
C ASP A 42 3.16 -2.73 -5.73
N ASP A 43 1.90 -2.91 -6.12
CA ASP A 43 1.37 -4.15 -6.74
C ASP A 43 0.04 -3.88 -7.46
N ALA A 44 0.11 -3.50 -8.75
CA ALA A 44 -1.07 -3.21 -9.56
C ALA A 44 -1.99 -4.43 -9.72
N ALA A 45 -1.43 -5.64 -9.79
CA ALA A 45 -2.21 -6.87 -9.97
C ALA A 45 -2.91 -7.26 -8.66
N GLY A 46 -2.22 -7.18 -7.53
CA GLY A 46 -2.78 -7.43 -6.20
C GLY A 46 -3.90 -6.43 -5.85
N LEU A 47 -3.73 -5.16 -6.20
CA LEU A 47 -4.78 -4.15 -6.01
C LEU A 47 -6.00 -4.43 -6.89
N ALA A 48 -5.80 -4.72 -8.19
CA ALA A 48 -6.91 -5.02 -9.10
C ALA A 48 -7.73 -6.25 -8.67
N ILE A 49 -7.05 -7.30 -8.16
CA ILE A 49 -7.74 -8.48 -7.61
C ILE A 49 -8.53 -8.10 -6.35
N ALA A 50 -7.93 -7.33 -5.43
CA ALA A 50 -8.60 -6.88 -4.21
C ALA A 50 -9.85 -6.04 -4.52
N GLU A 51 -9.77 -5.10 -5.47
CA GLU A 51 -10.92 -4.31 -5.93
C GLU A 51 -12.00 -5.19 -6.57
N ARG A 52 -11.62 -6.17 -7.38
CA ARG A 52 -12.58 -7.12 -7.97
C ARG A 52 -13.27 -7.96 -6.90
N MET A 53 -12.54 -8.44 -5.90
CA MET A 53 -13.12 -9.17 -4.77
C MET A 53 -14.05 -8.27 -3.94
N GLN A 54 -13.67 -7.01 -3.70
CA GLN A 54 -14.52 -6.03 -3.02
C GLN A 54 -15.83 -5.78 -3.79
N ALA A 55 -15.78 -5.68 -5.12
CA ALA A 55 -16.95 -5.54 -5.97
C ALA A 55 -17.86 -6.77 -5.91
N GLN A 56 -17.29 -7.98 -5.92
CA GLN A 56 -18.04 -9.23 -5.76
C GLN A 56 -18.74 -9.32 -4.40
N ILE A 57 -18.04 -8.98 -3.31
CA ILE A 57 -18.62 -8.96 -1.96
C ILE A 57 -19.81 -8.02 -1.89
N LYS A 58 -19.67 -6.78 -2.39
CA LYS A 58 -20.79 -5.83 -2.46
C LYS A 58 -21.96 -6.36 -3.30
N GLY A 59 -21.65 -7.05 -4.40
CA GLY A 59 -22.66 -7.72 -5.21
C GLY A 59 -23.41 -8.82 -4.45
N TYR A 60 -22.69 -9.64 -3.67
CA TYR A 60 -23.29 -10.67 -2.82
C TYR A 60 -24.12 -10.08 -1.68
N ASP A 61 -23.70 -8.98 -1.06
CA ASP A 61 -24.49 -8.31 -0.02
C ASP A 61 -25.85 -7.83 -0.55
N VAL A 62 -25.86 -7.27 -1.77
CA VAL A 62 -27.10 -6.87 -2.43
C VAL A 62 -27.93 -8.09 -2.84
N ALA A 63 -27.30 -9.13 -3.39
CA ALA A 63 -28.00 -10.36 -3.74
C ALA A 63 -28.63 -11.04 -2.50
N ALA A 64 -27.94 -11.04 -1.37
CA ALA A 64 -28.43 -11.55 -0.11
C ALA A 64 -29.62 -10.72 0.40
N ARG A 65 -29.55 -9.38 0.33
CA ARG A 65 -30.70 -8.52 0.67
C ARG A 65 -31.90 -8.80 -0.24
N ASN A 66 -31.69 -8.84 -1.55
CA ASN A 66 -32.75 -9.14 -2.51
C ASN A 66 -33.38 -10.53 -2.29
N ALA A 67 -32.58 -11.53 -1.91
CA ALA A 67 -33.08 -12.86 -1.57
C ALA A 67 -33.92 -12.85 -0.28
N ASN A 68 -33.52 -12.10 0.74
CA ASN A 68 -34.31 -11.93 1.95
C ASN A 68 -35.63 -11.18 1.66
N ASP A 69 -35.58 -10.11 0.87
CA ASP A 69 -36.77 -9.36 0.44
C ASP A 69 -37.72 -10.26 -0.37
N GLY A 70 -37.19 -11.15 -1.21
CA GLY A 70 -37.98 -12.13 -1.96
C GLY A 70 -38.55 -13.28 -1.13
N ILE A 71 -37.97 -13.60 0.04
CA ILE A 71 -38.53 -14.57 1.00
C ILE A 71 -39.63 -13.93 1.86
N SER A 72 -39.54 -12.61 2.10
CA SER A 72 -40.52 -11.86 2.89
C SER A 72 -41.78 -11.44 2.13
N LEU A 73 -41.88 -11.72 0.82
CA LEU A 73 -43.06 -11.50 -0.03
C LEU A 73 -43.89 -12.79 -0.14
#